data_AF-E5X4K8-F1
#
_entry.id   AF-E5X4K8-F1
#
_cell.length_a   1.000
_cell.length_b   1.000
_cell.length_c   1.000
_cell.angle_alpha   90.00
_cell.angle_beta   90.00
_cell.angle_gamma   90.00
#
_symmetry.space_group_name_H-M   'P 1'
#
loop_
_entity.id
_entity.type
_entity.pdbx_description
1 polymer ?
#
loop_
_entity_poly.entity_id
_entity_poly.type
_entity_poly.pdbx_seq_one_letter_code
_entity_poly.pdbx_strand_id
1 'polypeptide(L)'
;MMTFLCSYIKQLPGNISVSKDKFGNLYVIKGEAETYPCLVSHIDQVSHCNHSKDFKAVETREVIFGYSPKHKRFENLGADDKNGVFICLECLKRYDPMKVVFFREEETGCRGSSEAVMSFFDDVRFVIQPDRKGNSDLITNIG
;
A
#
# COMPACT_ATOMS: atom_id res chain seq x y z
N MET A 1 1.97 -0.29 10.81
CA MET A 1 2.25 -0.06 9.39
C MET A 1 2.85 1.32 9.11
N MET A 2 2.15 2.42 9.42
CA MET A 2 2.59 3.77 9.06
C MET A 2 4.02 4.15 9.49
N THR A 3 4.42 3.81 10.72
CA THR A 3 5.79 4.05 11.21
C THR A 3 6.83 3.31 10.38
N PHE A 4 6.55 2.06 10.00
CA PHE A 4 7.40 1.27 9.13
C PHE A 4 7.54 1.93 7.75
N LEU A 5 6.43 2.30 7.11
CA LEU A 5 6.45 2.95 5.79
C LEU A 5 7.27 4.23 5.80
N CYS A 6 7.02 5.12 6.79
CA CYS A 6 7.77 6.37 6.92
C CYS A 6 9.28 6.13 7.08
N SER A 7 9.68 5.16 7.90
CA SER A 7 11.09 4.84 8.12
C SER A 7 11.74 4.17 6.91
N TYR A 8 11.02 3.25 6.27
CA TYR A 8 11.51 2.49 5.12
C TYR A 8 11.70 3.38 3.89
N ILE A 9 10.71 4.21 3.57
CA ILE A 9 10.72 5.09 2.39
C ILE A 9 11.86 6.11 2.49
N LYS A 10 12.16 6.62 3.69
CA LYS A 10 13.29 7.52 3.93
C LYS A 10 14.67 6.88 3.68
N GLN A 11 14.75 5.55 3.67
CA GLN A 11 16.00 4.83 3.38
C GLN A 11 16.14 4.50 1.89
N LEU A 12 15.11 4.75 1.07
CA LEU A 12 15.17 4.48 -0.35
C LEU A 12 16.04 5.51 -1.07
N PRO A 13 16.73 5.11 -2.16
CA PRO A 13 17.56 6.03 -2.94
C PRO A 13 16.69 7.00 -3.76
N GLY A 14 17.24 8.20 -4.00
CA GLY A 14 16.62 9.27 -4.80
C GLY A 14 16.11 10.44 -3.96
N ASN A 15 15.61 11.47 -4.63
CA ASN A 15 14.99 12.61 -3.97
C ASN A 15 13.54 12.27 -3.63
N ILE A 16 13.24 12.01 -2.35
CA ILE A 16 11.92 11.58 -1.89
C ILE A 16 11.38 12.56 -0.85
N SER A 17 10.21 13.13 -1.15
CA SER A 17 9.39 13.89 -0.21
C SER A 17 8.26 13.01 0.34
N VAL A 18 8.03 13.10 1.65
CA VAL A 18 6.98 12.35 2.34
C VAL A 18 6.16 13.32 3.18
N SER A 19 4.84 13.33 2.98
CA SER A 19 3.90 14.17 3.72
C SER A 19 2.68 13.36 4.16
N LYS A 20 1.89 13.94 5.08
CA LYS A 20 0.63 13.36 5.53
C LYS A 20 -0.46 14.42 5.52
N ASP A 21 -1.68 14.00 5.21
CA ASP A 21 -2.86 14.86 5.41
C ASP A 21 -3.35 14.80 6.87
N LYS A 22 -4.43 15.53 7.15
CA LYS A 22 -5.04 15.59 8.49
C LYS A 22 -5.64 14.26 8.92
N PHE A 23 -6.09 13.44 7.98
CA PHE A 23 -6.65 12.11 8.25
C PHE A 23 -5.54 11.08 8.53
N GLY A 24 -4.35 11.34 8.00
CA GLY A 24 -3.16 10.53 8.17
C GLY A 24 -2.88 9.62 6.97
N ASN A 25 -3.43 9.88 5.79
CA ASN A 25 -2.95 9.25 4.55
C ASN A 25 -1.51 9.71 4.29
N LEU A 26 -0.70 8.83 3.72
CA LEU A 26 0.71 9.11 3.45
C LEU A 26 0.90 9.39 1.97
N TYR A 27 1.48 10.54 1.64
CA TYR A 27 1.78 10.96 0.29
C TYR A 27 3.28 10.97 0.08
N VAL A 28 3.71 10.43 -1.05
CA VAL A 28 5.12 10.26 -1.40
C VAL A 28 5.33 10.79 -2.80
N ILE A 29 6.33 11.65 -2.96
CA ILE A 29 6.77 12.17 -4.27
C ILE A 29 8.24 11.82 -4.39
N LYS A 30 8.60 11.13 -5.47
CA LYS A 30 9.99 10.83 -5.82
C LYS A 30 10.34 11.48 -7.15
N GLY A 31 11.47 12.18 -7.17
CA GLY A 31 11.97 12.87 -8.35
C GLY A 31 11.32 14.21 -8.63
N GLU A 32 11.68 14.79 -9.77
CA GLU A 32 11.13 16.04 -10.29
C GLU A 32 10.70 15.85 -11.75
N ALA A 33 9.44 16.16 -12.05
CA ALA A 33 8.87 16.09 -13.38
C ALA A 33 7.64 17.00 -13.51
N GLU A 34 7.28 17.36 -14.75
CA GLU A 34 6.03 18.07 -15.05
C GLU A 34 4.80 17.21 -14.81
N THR A 35 4.91 15.89 -15.01
CA THR A 35 3.80 14.94 -14.79
C THR A 35 4.30 13.60 -14.26
N TYR A 36 3.47 12.94 -13.43
CA TYR A 36 3.84 11.73 -12.70
C TYR A 36 2.94 10.54 -13.04
N PRO A 37 3.49 9.31 -13.09
CA PRO A 37 2.69 8.13 -12.80
C PRO A 37 2.37 8.09 -11.29
N CYS A 38 1.19 7.58 -10.92
CA CYS A 38 0.84 7.42 -9.51
C CYS A 38 0.39 5.98 -9.20
N LEU A 39 0.90 5.43 -8.10
CA LEU A 39 0.34 4.22 -7.49
C LEU A 39 -0.38 4.55 -6.19
N VAL A 40 -1.46 3.85 -5.92
CA VAL A 40 -2.21 3.96 -4.66
C VAL A 40 -2.43 2.59 -4.05
N SER A 41 -2.42 2.51 -2.71
CA SER A 41 -2.67 1.28 -1.98
C SER A 41 -3.25 1.62 -0.61
N HIS A 42 -4.04 0.73 -0.02
CA HIS A 42 -4.52 0.92 1.35
C HIS A 42 -3.63 0.19 2.35
N ILE A 43 -3.56 0.71 3.59
CA ILE A 43 -2.64 0.19 4.61
C ILE A 43 -3.34 -0.46 5.80
N ASP A 44 -4.65 -0.24 5.90
CA ASP A 44 -5.48 -0.94 6.85
C ASP A 44 -5.74 -2.36 6.39
N GLN A 45 -6.04 -3.21 7.36
CA GLN A 45 -6.39 -4.60 7.14
C GLN A 45 -7.77 -4.79 7.77
N VAL A 46 -8.56 -5.71 7.22
CA VAL A 46 -9.83 -6.14 7.83
C VAL A 46 -9.66 -6.34 9.34
N SER A 47 -10.46 -5.58 10.10
CA SER A 47 -10.33 -5.31 11.54
C SER A 47 -10.37 -6.54 12.47
N HIS A 48 -10.67 -7.73 11.96
CA HIS A 48 -10.77 -8.97 12.73
C HIS A 48 -9.48 -9.79 12.81
N CYS A 49 -8.37 -9.27 12.29
CA CYS A 49 -7.11 -10.02 12.18
C CYS A 49 -6.12 -9.68 13.30
N ASN A 50 -6.51 -9.87 14.57
CA ASN A 50 -5.54 -9.79 15.67
C ASN A 50 -4.57 -10.97 15.57
N HIS A 51 -3.37 -10.69 15.07
CA HIS A 51 -2.30 -11.67 15.02
C HIS A 51 -1.86 -12.08 16.42
N SER A 52 -1.67 -13.38 16.62
CA SER A 52 -1.01 -13.90 17.80
C SER A 52 0.42 -13.35 17.89
N LYS A 53 0.96 -13.22 19.10
CA LYS A 53 2.34 -12.71 19.30
C LYS A 53 3.40 -13.54 18.56
N ASP A 54 3.12 -14.80 18.30
CA ASP A 54 3.97 -15.75 17.60
C ASP A 54 3.57 -15.93 16.12
N PHE A 55 2.73 -15.04 15.60
CA PHE A 55 2.38 -15.01 14.19
C PHE A 55 3.63 -15.00 13.32
N LYS A 56 3.61 -15.82 12.27
CA LYS A 56 4.61 -15.81 11.22
C LYS A 56 3.99 -16.10 9.86
N ALA A 57 4.56 -15.50 8.82
CA ALA A 57 4.36 -15.94 7.46
C ALA A 57 5.13 -17.25 7.26
N VAL A 58 4.43 -18.29 6.79
CA VAL A 58 5.03 -19.56 6.39
C VAL A 58 4.96 -19.63 4.87
N GLU A 59 6.12 -19.72 4.26
CA GLU A 59 6.26 -19.94 2.83
C GLU A 59 6.39 -21.43 2.54
N THR A 60 5.62 -21.89 1.57
CA THR A 60 5.77 -23.19 0.93
C THR A 60 6.19 -22.97 -0.53
N ARG A 61 6.33 -24.04 -1.31
CA ARG A 61 6.70 -23.91 -2.73
C ARG A 61 5.69 -23.11 -3.56
N GLU A 62 4.41 -23.10 -3.16
CA GLU A 62 3.32 -22.57 -3.98
C GLU A 62 2.55 -21.44 -3.29
N VAL A 63 2.48 -21.46 -1.96
CA VAL A 63 1.64 -20.54 -1.19
C VAL A 63 2.37 -20.01 0.03
N ILE A 64 2.07 -18.75 0.37
CA ILE A 64 2.44 -18.12 1.63
C ILE A 64 1.17 -17.93 2.46
N PHE A 65 1.21 -18.36 3.72
CA PHE A 65 0.08 -18.21 4.64
C PHE A 65 0.52 -17.75 6.03
N GLY A 66 -0.38 -17.10 6.77
CA GLY A 66 -0.16 -16.73 8.16
C GLY A 66 -0.48 -17.87 9.12
N TYR A 67 0.35 -18.07 10.14
CA TYR A 67 0.18 -19.15 11.11
C TYR A 67 0.67 -18.77 12.51
N SER A 68 -0.04 -19.23 13.53
CA SER A 68 0.41 -19.19 14.93
C SER A 68 0.79 -20.61 15.41
N PRO A 69 2.08 -20.91 15.61
CA PRO A 69 2.54 -22.20 16.13
C PRO A 69 1.97 -22.59 17.49
N LYS A 70 1.91 -21.63 18.43
CA LYS A 70 1.43 -21.84 19.79
C LYS A 70 -0.05 -22.19 19.80
N HIS A 71 -0.85 -21.49 18.99
CA HIS A 71 -2.29 -21.70 18.91
C HIS A 71 -2.70 -22.73 17.85
N LYS A 72 -1.75 -23.22 17.05
CA LYS A 72 -1.94 -24.24 16.01
C LYS A 72 -3.06 -23.88 15.02
N ARG A 73 -3.12 -22.62 14.58
CA ARG A 73 -4.16 -22.12 13.68
C ARG A 73 -3.61 -21.20 12.61
N PHE A 74 -4.30 -21.16 11.48
CA PHE A 74 -4.08 -20.15 10.44
C PHE A 74 -4.57 -18.79 10.93
N GLU A 75 -3.84 -17.76 10.55
CA GLU A 75 -4.20 -16.37 10.79
C GLU A 75 -4.07 -15.62 9.46
N ASN A 76 -4.91 -14.60 9.26
CA ASN A 76 -4.90 -13.85 8.00
C ASN A 76 -3.49 -13.28 7.73
N LEU A 77 -2.94 -13.43 6.54
CA LEU A 77 -1.67 -12.78 6.18
C LEU A 77 -1.87 -11.26 6.01
N GLY A 78 -3.09 -10.89 5.64
CA GLY A 78 -3.51 -9.62 5.06
C GLY A 78 -2.70 -9.27 3.84
N ALA A 79 -2.61 -10.24 2.92
CA ALA A 79 -2.11 -10.03 1.57
C ALA A 79 -2.88 -8.92 0.85
N ASP A 80 -4.15 -8.76 1.22
CA ASP A 80 -5.04 -7.66 0.89
C ASP A 80 -4.92 -6.57 1.99
N ASP A 81 -4.29 -5.42 1.78
CA ASP A 81 -3.54 -4.96 0.59
C ASP A 81 -2.02 -4.80 0.86
N LYS A 82 -1.43 -5.68 1.69
CA LYS A 82 0.04 -5.69 1.85
C LYS A 82 0.77 -5.96 0.54
N ASN A 83 0.15 -6.66 -0.41
CA ASN A 83 0.71 -6.88 -1.73
C ASN A 83 0.77 -5.58 -2.54
N GLY A 84 -0.27 -4.77 -2.54
CA GLY A 84 -0.24 -3.46 -3.17
C GLY A 84 0.76 -2.53 -2.50
N VAL A 85 0.86 -2.56 -1.17
CA VAL A 85 1.90 -1.83 -0.43
C VAL A 85 3.29 -2.25 -0.90
N PHE A 86 3.54 -3.55 -1.04
CA PHE A 86 4.81 -4.08 -1.51
C PHE A 86 5.14 -3.60 -2.93
N ILE A 87 4.17 -3.68 -3.86
CA ILE A 87 4.33 -3.20 -5.24
C ILE A 87 4.67 -1.71 -5.26
N CYS A 88 3.96 -0.89 -4.49
CA CYS A 88 4.24 0.54 -4.34
C CYS A 88 5.67 0.81 -3.88
N LEU A 89 6.17 0.06 -2.88
CA LEU A 89 7.53 0.21 -2.37
C LEU A 89 8.59 -0.23 -3.39
N GLU A 90 8.36 -1.30 -4.14
CA GLU A 90 9.26 -1.73 -5.23
C GLU A 90 9.28 -0.72 -6.38
N CYS A 91 8.14 -0.13 -6.71
CA CYS A 91 8.07 0.95 -7.70
C CYS A 91 8.84 2.19 -7.24
N LEU A 92 8.71 2.60 -5.98
CA LEU A 92 9.50 3.71 -5.41
C LEU A 92 10.99 3.42 -5.41
N LYS A 93 11.43 2.16 -5.26
CA LYS A 93 12.85 1.80 -5.40
C LYS A 93 13.34 1.95 -6.83
N ARG A 94 12.56 1.45 -7.79
CA ARG A 94 13.01 1.22 -9.16
C ARG A 94 12.82 2.43 -10.09
N TYR A 95 11.79 3.24 -9.86
CA TYR A 95 11.37 4.28 -10.81
C TYR A 95 11.49 5.69 -10.23
N ASP A 96 11.77 6.64 -11.11
CA ASP A 96 11.86 8.09 -10.89
C ASP A 96 11.53 8.74 -12.25
N PRO A 97 10.55 9.66 -12.37
CA PRO A 97 9.70 10.23 -11.32
C PRO A 97 8.50 9.33 -10.93
N MET A 98 8.03 9.42 -9.68
CA MET A 98 6.91 8.60 -9.17
C MET A 98 6.14 9.30 -8.04
N LYS A 99 4.80 9.21 -8.06
CA LYS A 99 3.95 9.53 -6.90
C LYS A 99 3.33 8.28 -6.31
N VAL A 100 3.26 8.20 -4.98
CA VAL A 100 2.56 7.11 -4.29
C VAL A 100 1.69 7.66 -3.16
N VAL A 101 0.47 7.14 -3.03
CA VAL A 101 -0.41 7.42 -1.88
C VAL A 101 -0.74 6.13 -1.15
N PHE A 102 -0.60 6.16 0.16
CA PHE A 102 -1.04 5.09 1.04
C PHE A 102 -2.24 5.56 1.86
N PHE A 103 -3.43 5.06 1.51
CA PHE A 103 -4.69 5.41 2.15
C PHE A 103 -4.91 4.64 3.44
N ARG A 104 -5.51 5.30 4.44
CA ARG A 104 -5.98 4.68 5.68
C ARG A 104 -7.46 4.35 5.60
N GLU A 105 -7.86 3.32 6.34
CA GLU A 105 -9.28 3.08 6.65
C GLU A 105 -10.15 2.90 5.39
N GLU A 106 -9.60 2.22 4.39
CA GLU A 106 -10.32 1.76 3.19
C GLU A 106 -11.38 0.70 3.56
N GLU A 107 -10.99 -0.28 4.37
CA GLU A 107 -11.79 -1.46 4.75
C GLU A 107 -12.95 -1.10 5.68
N THR A 108 -12.96 0.13 6.20
CA THR A 108 -14.03 0.69 7.05
C THR A 108 -14.87 1.73 6.31
N GLY A 109 -14.91 1.67 4.97
CA GLY A 109 -15.78 2.48 4.13
C GLY A 109 -15.06 3.58 3.35
N CYS A 110 -13.88 3.30 2.79
CA CYS A 110 -13.15 4.21 1.89
C CYS A 110 -12.90 5.60 2.48
N ARG A 111 -12.68 5.70 3.80
CA ARG A 111 -12.62 6.99 4.48
C ARG A 111 -11.37 7.77 4.13
N GLY A 112 -10.21 7.09 4.07
CA GLY A 112 -8.96 7.75 3.68
C GLY A 112 -9.00 8.28 2.26
N SER A 113 -9.52 7.51 1.30
CA SER A 113 -9.64 7.97 -0.08
C SER A 113 -10.69 9.09 -0.23
N SER A 114 -11.75 9.10 0.58
CA SER A 114 -12.73 10.19 0.60
C SER A 114 -12.15 11.53 1.10
N GLU A 115 -11.12 11.48 1.95
CA GLU A 115 -10.40 12.64 2.48
C GLU A 115 -9.14 12.97 1.66
N ALA A 116 -8.99 12.39 0.45
CA ALA A 116 -7.81 12.58 -0.37
C ALA A 116 -7.58 14.05 -0.73
N VAL A 117 -6.32 14.49 -0.63
CA VAL A 117 -5.90 15.83 -1.05
C VAL A 117 -5.85 15.84 -2.58
N MET A 118 -6.96 16.23 -3.23
CA MET A 118 -7.11 16.12 -4.69
C MET A 118 -6.02 16.86 -5.49
N SER A 119 -5.50 17.97 -4.96
CA SER A 119 -4.42 18.72 -5.62
C SER A 119 -3.09 17.94 -5.70
N PHE A 120 -2.93 16.87 -4.93
CA PHE A 120 -1.80 15.95 -5.10
C PHE A 120 -1.78 15.30 -6.50
N PHE A 121 -2.95 15.16 -7.12
CA PHE A 121 -3.16 14.45 -8.38
C PHE A 121 -3.23 15.38 -9.61
N ASP A 122 -3.09 16.70 -9.46
CA ASP A 122 -3.27 17.67 -10.56
C ASP A 122 -2.30 17.45 -11.74
N ASP A 123 -1.13 16.87 -11.48
CA ASP A 123 -0.05 16.56 -12.43
C ASP A 123 0.10 15.04 -12.66
N VAL A 124 -0.89 14.23 -12.27
CA VAL A 124 -0.85 12.77 -12.41
C VAL A 124 -1.47 12.34 -13.74
N ARG A 125 -0.72 11.60 -14.56
CA ARG A 125 -1.19 11.12 -15.89
C ARG A 125 -2.14 9.94 -15.79
N PHE A 126 -1.91 9.07 -14.83
CA PHE A 126 -2.72 7.89 -14.55
C PHE A 126 -2.45 7.41 -13.13
N VAL A 127 -3.46 6.76 -12.55
CA VAL A 127 -3.40 6.14 -11.23
C VAL A 127 -3.55 4.63 -11.40
N ILE A 128 -2.70 3.86 -10.73
CA ILE A 128 -2.78 2.40 -10.66
C ILE A 128 -3.02 1.99 -9.20
N GLN A 129 -4.04 1.18 -8.97
CA GLN A 129 -4.33 0.56 -7.68
C GLN A 129 -4.10 -0.96 -7.78
N PRO A 130 -3.01 -1.50 -7.21
CA PRO A 130 -2.68 -2.92 -7.24
C PRO A 130 -3.44 -3.71 -6.15
N ASP A 131 -4.77 -3.70 -6.24
CA ASP A 131 -5.69 -4.20 -5.20
C ASP A 131 -6.70 -5.23 -5.77
N ARG A 132 -6.32 -5.87 -6.87
CA ARG A 132 -7.20 -6.81 -7.57
C ARG A 132 -7.07 -8.21 -6.97
N LYS A 133 -8.19 -8.82 -6.59
CA LYS A 133 -8.24 -10.26 -6.32
C LYS A 133 -8.03 -11.08 -7.60
N GLY A 134 -6.79 -11.54 -7.83
CA GLY A 134 -6.38 -12.29 -9.01
C GLY A 134 -5.23 -11.58 -9.72
N ASN A 135 -4.79 -12.11 -10.86
CA ASN A 135 -3.66 -11.57 -11.63
C ASN A 135 -3.85 -11.65 -13.15
N SER A 136 -5.08 -11.90 -13.61
CA SER A 136 -5.39 -12.18 -15.01
C SER A 136 -6.14 -11.05 -15.71
N ASP A 137 -6.47 -9.97 -15.00
CA ASP A 137 -7.26 -8.85 -15.49
C ASP A 137 -6.75 -7.48 -15.02
N LEU A 138 -7.14 -6.44 -15.78
CA LEU A 138 -6.96 -5.03 -15.44
C LEU A 138 -8.33 -4.35 -15.57
N ILE A 139 -8.83 -3.79 -14.47
CA ILE A 139 -10.09 -3.06 -14.45
C ILE A 139 -9.80 -1.59 -14.75
N THR A 140 -10.46 -1.03 -15.77
CA THR A 140 -10.33 0.38 -16.16
C THR A 140 -11.60 1.20 -15.92
N ASN A 141 -12.69 0.55 -15.49
CA ASN A 141 -13.94 1.20 -15.12
C ASN A 141 -14.61 0.39 -13.99
N ILE A 142 -14.99 1.09 -12.91
CA ILE A 142 -15.76 0.55 -11.79
C ILE A 142 -17.15 1.15 -11.97
N GLY A 143 -18.11 0.30 -12.36
CA GLY A 143 -19.47 0.74 -12.74
C GLY A 143 -20.22 1.45 -11.63
#